data_AF-X0XMM9-F1
#
_entry.id   AF-X0XMM9-F1
#
_cell.length_a   1.000
_cell.length_b   1.000
_cell.length_c   1.000
_cell.angle_alpha   90.00
_cell.angle_beta   90.00
_cell.angle_gamma   90.00
#
_symmetry.space_group_name_H-M   'P 1'
#
loop_
_entity.id
_entity.type
_entity.pdbx_description
1 polymer ?
#
loop_
_entity_poly.entity_id
_entity_poly.type
_entity_poly.pdbx_seq_one_letter_code
_entity_poly.pdbx_strand_id
1 'polypeptide(L)'
;REKMSILPQGSIPLPNIRGTAPGVKLTEGNTSIYILPGVPSEMKIIFQNVVKPILKEKRGKFVEKGLFFMGIGESQIAPYVTKIENKFSQLWIKTHPRIGLSLEVELSITAFNLENGEELAETALDEMREVILSLNGRIRERN
;
A
#
# COMPACT_ATOMS: atom_id res chain seq x y z
N ARG A 1 34.02 -11.48 -7.55
CA ARG A 1 33.45 -10.49 -6.60
C ARG A 1 33.72 -9.05 -7.03
N GLU A 2 34.80 -8.75 -7.76
CA GLU A 2 35.16 -7.41 -8.27
C GLU A 2 34.09 -6.74 -9.16
N LYS A 3 33.29 -7.51 -9.91
CA LYS A 3 32.20 -6.92 -10.73
C LYS A 3 31.13 -6.20 -9.90
N MET A 4 30.98 -6.53 -8.62
CA MET A 4 29.99 -5.91 -7.72
C MET A 4 30.52 -4.65 -7.03
N SER A 5 31.80 -4.30 -7.21
CA SER A 5 32.41 -3.05 -6.72
C SER A 5 32.55 -2.00 -7.82
N ILE A 6 32.23 -2.33 -9.07
CA ILE A 6 32.19 -1.37 -10.17
C ILE A 6 30.80 -0.74 -10.16
N LEU A 7 30.74 0.53 -9.77
CA LEU A 7 29.51 1.30 -9.76
C LEU A 7 29.51 2.29 -10.93
N PRO A 8 28.34 2.64 -11.49
CA PRO A 8 28.28 3.67 -12.51
C PRO A 8 28.85 5.00 -11.98
N GLN A 9 29.49 5.76 -12.85
CA GLN A 9 30.11 7.03 -12.48
C GLN A 9 29.08 8.00 -11.91
N GLY A 10 29.41 8.69 -10.81
CA GLY A 10 28.52 9.62 -10.13
C GLY A 10 27.44 8.96 -9.26
N SER A 11 27.46 7.63 -9.10
CA SER A 11 26.57 6.93 -8.19
C SER A 11 27.03 6.96 -6.74
N ILE A 12 26.07 6.75 -5.83
CA ILE A 12 26.29 6.62 -4.40
C ILE A 12 25.93 5.18 -3.99
N PRO A 13 26.86 4.41 -3.38
CA PRO A 13 26.55 3.09 -2.86
C PRO A 13 25.56 3.16 -1.69
N LEU A 14 24.60 2.24 -1.69
CA LEU A 14 23.66 2.04 -0.59
C LEU A 14 24.10 0.82 0.24
N PRO A 15 24.39 0.98 1.54
CA PRO A 15 24.95 -0.08 2.34
C PRO A 15 23.98 -1.26 2.47
N ASN A 16 24.49 -2.47 2.21
CA ASN A 16 23.78 -3.72 2.39
C ASN A 16 24.36 -4.47 3.60
N ILE A 17 23.66 -4.44 4.73
CA ILE A 17 24.11 -5.12 5.97
C ILE A 17 23.83 -6.63 5.97
N ARG A 18 23.15 -7.16 4.94
CA ARG A 18 22.72 -8.57 4.86
C ARG A 18 23.38 -9.36 3.73
N GLY A 19 23.91 -8.66 2.74
CA GLY A 19 24.55 -9.27 1.58
C GLY A 19 25.87 -8.60 1.26
N THR A 20 26.45 -8.99 0.15
CA THR A 20 27.76 -8.50 -0.29
C THR A 20 27.68 -7.46 -1.40
N ALA A 21 26.58 -7.43 -2.16
CA ALA A 21 26.34 -6.44 -3.20
C ALA A 21 25.66 -5.20 -2.60
N PRO A 22 26.23 -4.00 -2.72
CA PRO A 22 25.56 -2.78 -2.31
C PRO A 22 24.38 -2.48 -3.25
N GLY A 23 23.40 -1.72 -2.77
CA GLY A 23 22.48 -1.02 -3.66
C GLY A 23 23.19 0.18 -4.30
N VAL A 24 22.54 0.82 -5.27
CA VAL A 24 23.11 1.98 -5.97
C VAL A 24 22.06 3.07 -6.08
N LYS A 25 22.43 4.30 -5.74
CA LYS A 25 21.64 5.50 -6.04
C LYS A 25 22.33 6.30 -7.14
N LEU A 26 21.54 6.69 -8.13
CA LEU A 26 21.94 7.56 -9.23
C LEU A 26 21.00 8.75 -9.28
N THR A 27 21.49 9.89 -9.76
CA THR A 27 20.67 11.05 -10.07
C THR A 27 20.95 11.46 -11.50
N GLU A 28 19.90 11.48 -12.33
CA GLU A 28 19.95 11.95 -13.70
C GLU A 28 18.94 13.09 -13.86
N GLY A 29 19.45 14.32 -13.97
CA GLY A 29 18.62 15.53 -13.90
C GLY A 29 17.82 15.59 -12.59
N ASN A 30 16.49 15.67 -12.70
CA ASN A 30 15.57 15.67 -11.56
C ASN A 30 15.11 14.26 -11.13
N THR A 31 15.63 13.21 -11.77
CA THR A 31 15.22 11.82 -11.53
C THR A 31 16.22 11.13 -10.61
N SER A 32 15.73 10.56 -9.51
CA SER A 32 16.53 9.68 -8.66
C SER A 32 16.24 8.22 -9.00
N ILE A 33 17.28 7.46 -9.35
CA ILE A 33 17.20 6.04 -9.71
C ILE A 33 17.83 5.23 -8.58
N TYR A 34 17.11 4.23 -8.09
CA TYR A 34 17.57 3.31 -7.05
C TYR A 34 17.63 1.88 -7.59
N ILE A 35 18.81 1.29 -7.56
CA ILE A 35 19.06 -0.09 -7.99
C ILE A 35 19.28 -0.92 -6.72
N LEU A 36 18.46 -1.94 -6.51
CA LEU A 36 18.50 -2.77 -5.31
C LEU A 36 18.85 -4.24 -5.67
N PRO A 37 19.40 -5.02 -4.74
CA PRO A 37 19.68 -6.45 -4.95
C PRO A 37 18.42 -7.24 -5.30
N GLY A 38 18.58 -8.30 -6.11
CA GLY A 38 17.46 -9.17 -6.48
C GLY A 38 16.95 -10.06 -5.34
N VAL A 39 17.75 -10.27 -4.28
CA VAL A 39 17.35 -11.07 -3.12
C VAL A 39 16.36 -10.26 -2.25
N PRO A 40 15.12 -10.73 -2.06
CA PRO A 40 14.08 -9.93 -1.40
C PRO A 40 14.43 -9.49 0.03
N SER A 41 15.15 -10.32 0.79
CA SER A 41 15.54 -10.00 2.17
C SER A 41 16.57 -8.87 2.24
N GLU A 42 17.53 -8.84 1.30
CA GLU A 42 18.53 -7.77 1.17
C GLU A 42 17.88 -6.48 0.66
N MET A 43 17.09 -6.58 -0.42
CA MET A 43 16.34 -5.46 -1.00
C MET A 43 15.50 -4.74 0.05
N LYS A 44 14.70 -5.49 0.84
CA LYS A 44 13.83 -4.93 1.88
C LYS A 44 14.61 -4.16 2.93
N ILE A 45 15.78 -4.66 3.35
CA ILE A 45 16.62 -3.99 4.36
C ILE A 45 17.18 -2.67 3.83
N ILE A 46 17.76 -2.66 2.62
CA ILE A 46 18.27 -1.43 2.02
C ILE A 46 17.14 -0.42 1.84
N PHE A 47 15.98 -0.87 1.36
CA PHE A 47 14.83 0.00 1.18
C PHE A 47 14.37 0.61 2.51
N GLN A 48 14.17 -0.21 3.55
CA GLN A 48 13.64 0.26 4.84
C GLN A 48 14.61 1.21 5.57
N ASN A 49 15.91 0.91 5.55
CA ASN A 49 16.90 1.62 6.35
C ASN A 49 17.56 2.80 5.62
N VAL A 50 17.56 2.79 4.28
CA VAL A 50 18.30 3.78 3.48
C VAL A 50 17.36 4.55 2.54
N VAL A 51 16.60 3.85 1.70
CA VAL A 51 15.77 4.52 0.68
C VAL A 51 14.56 5.22 1.30
N LYS A 52 13.82 4.53 2.18
CA LYS A 52 12.61 5.04 2.82
C LYS A 52 12.86 6.33 3.64
N PRO A 53 13.93 6.46 4.44
CA PRO A 53 14.27 7.73 5.10
C PRO A 53 14.49 8.89 4.12
N ILE A 54 15.22 8.65 3.01
CA ILE A 54 15.45 9.67 1.98
C ILE A 54 14.13 10.09 1.33
N LEU A 55 13.23 9.15 1.07
CA LEU A 55 11.92 9.44 0.48
C LEU A 55 10.93 10.08 1.47
N LYS A 56 11.05 9.81 2.77
CA LYS A 56 10.20 10.43 3.81
C LYS A 56 10.31 11.96 3.86
N GLU A 57 11.44 12.52 3.40
CA GLU A 57 11.59 13.97 3.23
C GLU A 57 10.62 14.53 2.18
N LYS A 58 10.26 13.72 1.18
CA LYS A 58 9.19 13.99 0.21
C LYS A 58 7.86 13.44 0.75
N ARG A 59 7.28 14.14 1.72
CA ARG A 59 6.04 13.71 2.40
C ARG A 59 4.85 13.66 1.43
N GLY A 60 4.26 12.47 1.29
CA GLY A 60 2.86 12.29 0.89
C GLY A 60 2.07 11.74 2.08
N LYS A 61 0.83 12.21 2.30
CA LYS A 61 -0.06 11.60 3.30
C LYS A 61 -0.66 10.32 2.71
N PHE A 62 -0.49 9.17 3.35
CA PHE A 62 -1.13 7.92 2.94
C PHE A 62 -1.98 7.42 4.11
N VAL A 63 -3.26 7.21 3.88
CA VAL A 63 -4.18 6.61 4.84
C VAL A 63 -4.83 5.41 4.19
N GLU A 64 -4.83 4.27 4.86
CA GLU A 64 -5.60 3.09 4.47
C GLU A 64 -6.42 2.64 5.67
N LYS A 65 -7.73 2.52 5.47
CA LYS A 65 -8.67 1.94 6.43
C LYS A 65 -9.38 0.77 5.77
N GLY A 66 -9.86 -0.17 6.56
CA GLY A 66 -10.51 -1.35 6.01
C GLY A 66 -10.99 -2.30 7.07
N LEU A 67 -11.85 -3.22 6.65
CA LEU A 67 -12.44 -4.26 7.48
C LEU A 67 -12.55 -5.54 6.68
N PHE A 68 -12.81 -6.63 7.37
CA PHE A 68 -13.23 -7.88 6.76
C PHE A 68 -14.73 -8.03 6.92
N PHE A 69 -15.41 -8.57 5.92
CA PHE A 69 -16.80 -8.96 6.02
C PHE A 69 -17.04 -10.37 5.52
N MET A 70 -18.10 -10.99 6.04
CA MET A 70 -18.48 -12.37 5.75
C MET A 70 -19.99 -12.51 5.61
N GLY A 71 -20.43 -13.55 4.90
CA GLY A 71 -21.86 -13.89 4.77
C GLY A 71 -22.60 -13.17 3.65
N ILE A 72 -21.91 -12.27 2.94
CA ILE A 72 -22.37 -11.63 1.70
C ILE A 72 -21.32 -11.82 0.61
N GLY A 73 -21.77 -12.13 -0.60
CA GLY A 73 -20.89 -12.28 -1.76
C GLY A 73 -20.43 -10.93 -2.32
N GLU A 74 -19.31 -10.93 -3.04
CA GLU A 74 -18.77 -9.71 -3.68
C GLU A 74 -19.75 -9.11 -4.69
N SER A 75 -20.50 -9.94 -5.43
CA SER A 75 -21.54 -9.48 -6.36
C SER A 75 -22.67 -8.70 -5.67
N GLN A 76 -22.95 -8.99 -4.39
CA GLN A 76 -24.00 -8.30 -3.64
C GLN A 76 -23.55 -6.92 -3.19
N ILE A 77 -22.26 -6.77 -2.84
CA ILE A 77 -21.73 -5.50 -2.33
C ILE A 77 -21.24 -4.58 -3.46
N ALA A 78 -20.88 -5.13 -4.62
CA ALA A 78 -20.31 -4.37 -5.75
C ALA A 78 -21.12 -3.11 -6.15
N PRO A 79 -22.46 -3.13 -6.25
CA PRO A 79 -23.22 -1.91 -6.57
C PRO A 79 -23.07 -0.80 -5.52
N TYR A 80 -22.91 -1.18 -4.25
CA TYR A 80 -22.72 -0.25 -3.14
C TYR A 80 -21.30 0.30 -3.12
N VAL A 81 -20.31 -0.55 -3.41
CA VAL A 81 -18.92 -0.11 -3.59
C VAL A 81 -18.86 0.95 -4.68
N THR A 82 -19.45 0.70 -5.85
CA THR A 82 -19.52 1.69 -6.94
C THR A 82 -20.23 2.98 -6.52
N LYS A 83 -21.27 2.90 -5.69
CA LYS A 83 -21.95 4.09 -5.16
C LYS A 83 -21.03 4.92 -4.24
N ILE A 84 -20.29 4.26 -3.35
CA ILE A 84 -19.33 4.92 -2.46
C ILE A 84 -18.14 5.46 -3.26
N GLU A 85 -17.64 4.75 -4.26
CA GLU A 85 -16.58 5.25 -5.16
C GLU A 85 -17.02 6.53 -5.89
N ASN A 86 -18.26 6.56 -6.40
CA ASN A 86 -18.80 7.76 -7.04
C ASN A 86 -18.98 8.93 -6.05
N LYS A 87 -19.40 8.63 -4.81
CA LYS A 87 -19.59 9.64 -3.76
C LYS A 87 -18.26 10.20 -3.24
N PHE A 88 -17.26 9.34 -3.10
CA PHE A 88 -15.92 9.66 -2.59
C PHE A 88 -14.87 9.46 -3.68
N SER A 89 -15.03 10.12 -4.82
CA SER A 89 -14.18 9.94 -6.03
C SER A 89 -12.68 10.19 -5.81
N GLN A 90 -12.30 10.85 -4.72
CA GLN A 90 -10.92 11.07 -4.28
C GLN A 90 -10.31 9.89 -3.49
N LEU A 91 -11.12 8.91 -3.09
CA LEU A 91 -10.68 7.70 -2.39
C LEU A 91 -10.53 6.54 -3.38
N TRP A 92 -9.60 5.65 -3.08
CA TRP A 92 -9.45 4.37 -3.78
C TRP A 92 -10.08 3.26 -2.94
N ILE A 93 -11.13 2.63 -3.44
CA ILE A 93 -11.89 1.60 -2.72
C ILE A 93 -11.73 0.28 -3.46
N LYS A 94 -11.52 -0.81 -2.72
CA LYS A 94 -11.38 -2.14 -3.31
C LYS A 94 -11.94 -3.22 -2.40
N THR A 95 -12.50 -4.26 -3.01
CA THR A 95 -12.82 -5.52 -2.36
C THR A 95 -11.86 -6.61 -2.83
N HIS A 96 -11.48 -7.52 -1.93
CA HIS A 96 -10.65 -8.66 -2.28
C HIS A 96 -11.08 -9.93 -1.52
N PRO A 97 -11.48 -11.00 -2.21
CA PRO A 97 -11.83 -12.25 -1.55
C PRO A 97 -10.56 -12.92 -0.99
N ARG A 98 -10.62 -13.41 0.26
CA ARG A 98 -9.50 -14.16 0.84
C ARG A 98 -9.69 -15.65 0.60
N ILE A 99 -8.74 -16.25 -0.13
CA ILE A 99 -8.77 -17.67 -0.47
C ILE A 99 -8.45 -18.50 0.79
N GLY A 100 -9.31 -19.48 1.12
CA GLY A 100 -8.97 -20.60 2.02
C GLY A 100 -9.92 -20.84 3.20
N LEU A 101 -10.66 -19.83 3.69
CA LEU A 101 -11.55 -19.99 4.86
C LEU A 101 -12.77 -19.09 4.72
N SER A 102 -13.92 -19.68 4.40
CA SER A 102 -15.24 -19.01 4.36
C SER A 102 -15.32 -17.82 3.38
N LEU A 103 -16.53 -17.34 3.10
CA LEU A 103 -16.80 -16.16 2.25
C LEU A 103 -16.30 -14.87 2.93
N GLU A 104 -15.02 -14.78 3.28
CA GLU A 104 -14.39 -13.60 3.86
C GLU A 104 -13.83 -12.72 2.74
N VAL A 105 -14.25 -11.46 2.75
CA VAL A 105 -13.81 -10.44 1.80
C VAL A 105 -13.21 -9.27 2.58
N GLU A 106 -12.06 -8.81 2.13
CA GLU A 106 -11.41 -7.61 2.63
C GLU A 106 -11.93 -6.39 1.87
N LEU A 107 -12.43 -5.39 2.59
CA LEU A 107 -12.70 -4.06 2.07
C LEU A 107 -11.55 -3.14 2.49
N SER A 108 -10.94 -2.44 1.53
CA SER A 108 -9.89 -1.45 1.78
C SER A 108 -10.24 -0.14 1.09
N ILE A 109 -10.08 0.96 1.83
CA ILE A 109 -10.33 2.34 1.43
C ILE A 109 -9.04 3.11 1.67
N THR A 110 -8.50 3.69 0.61
CA THR A 110 -7.20 4.36 0.61
C THR A 110 -7.35 5.82 0.19
N ALA A 111 -6.75 6.72 0.96
CA ALA A 111 -6.59 8.12 0.61
C ALA A 111 -5.11 8.43 0.35
N PHE A 112 -4.81 9.02 -0.81
CA PHE A 112 -3.46 9.44 -1.17
C PHE A 112 -3.35 10.95 -1.29
N ASN A 113 -2.48 11.51 -0.47
CA ASN A 113 -2.13 12.93 -0.39
C ASN A 113 -3.32 13.89 -0.21
N LEU A 114 -4.36 13.42 0.50
CA LEU A 114 -5.53 14.22 0.84
C LEU A 114 -5.39 14.79 2.25
N GLU A 115 -5.68 16.07 2.42
CA GLU A 115 -5.57 16.75 3.71
C GLU A 115 -6.54 16.18 4.75
N ASN A 116 -7.78 15.95 4.34
CA ASN A 116 -8.86 15.32 5.09
C ASN A 116 -9.02 13.81 4.77
N GLY A 117 -7.97 13.16 4.25
CA GLY A 117 -8.04 11.76 3.80
C GLY A 117 -8.47 10.78 4.90
N GLU A 118 -8.11 11.05 6.16
CA GLU A 118 -8.46 10.19 7.28
C GLU A 118 -9.95 10.25 7.65
N GLU A 119 -10.52 11.46 7.70
CA GLU A 119 -11.94 11.69 7.95
C GLU A 119 -12.81 11.10 6.83
N LEU A 120 -12.40 11.33 5.57
CA LEU A 120 -13.11 10.79 4.41
C LEU A 120 -13.07 9.26 4.38
N ALA A 121 -11.90 8.67 4.64
CA ALA A 121 -11.76 7.22 4.66
C ALA A 121 -12.58 6.58 5.79
N GLU A 122 -12.67 7.22 6.97
CA GLU A 122 -13.54 6.75 8.05
C GLU A 122 -15.02 6.86 7.68
N THR A 123 -15.44 8.02 7.14
CA THR A 123 -16.84 8.23 6.73
C THR A 123 -17.27 7.21 5.68
N ALA A 124 -16.42 6.96 4.68
CA ALA A 124 -16.68 5.94 3.65
C ALA A 124 -16.71 4.52 4.23
N LEU A 125 -15.86 4.22 5.22
CA LEU A 125 -15.84 2.94 5.91
C LEU A 125 -17.14 2.73 6.72
N ASP A 126 -17.59 3.75 7.45
CA ASP A 126 -18.83 3.71 8.22
C ASP A 126 -20.05 3.50 7.33
N GLU A 127 -20.15 4.20 6.19
CA GLU A 127 -21.23 3.94 5.23
C GLU A 127 -21.21 2.51 4.70
N MET A 128 -20.02 1.95 4.47
CA MET A 128 -19.88 0.56 4.07
C MET A 128 -20.23 -0.42 5.19
N ARG A 129 -19.92 -0.11 6.46
CA ARG A 129 -20.35 -0.90 7.63
C ARG A 129 -21.87 -1.01 7.68
N GLU A 130 -22.58 0.10 7.54
CA GLU A 130 -24.05 0.13 7.52
C GLU A 130 -24.63 -0.71 6.38
N VAL A 131 -24.06 -0.58 5.17
CA VAL A 131 -24.47 -1.41 4.01
C VAL A 131 -24.28 -2.89 4.31
N ILE A 132 -23.12 -3.29 4.81
CA ILE A 132 -22.80 -4.70 5.10
C ILE A 132 -23.79 -5.27 6.13
N LEU A 133 -24.07 -4.53 7.20
CA LEU A 133 -25.03 -4.96 8.23
C LEU A 133 -26.46 -5.05 7.67
N SER A 134 -26.86 -4.11 6.80
CA SER A 134 -28.18 -4.14 6.14
C SER A 134 -28.38 -5.34 5.22
N LEU A 135 -27.29 -5.88 4.67
CA LEU A 135 -27.29 -7.09 3.84
C LEU A 135 -27.11 -8.38 4.66
N ASN A 136 -27.25 -8.31 5.99
CA ASN A 136 -27.03 -9.41 6.93
C ASN A 136 -25.59 -9.97 6.92
N GLY A 137 -24.62 -9.16 6.51
CA GLY A 137 -23.20 -9.48 6.60
C GLY A 137 -22.68 -9.38 8.05
N ARG A 138 -21.55 -10.06 8.30
CA ARG A 138 -20.81 -10.00 9.58
C ARG A 138 -19.49 -9.28 9.35
N ILE A 139 -19.13 -8.36 10.24
CA ILE A 139 -17.91 -7.55 10.14
C ILE A 139 -16.86 -8.06 11.14
N ARG A 140 -15.59 -8.01 10.74
CA ARG A 140 -14.42 -8.18 11.61
C ARG A 140 -13.42 -7.06 11.30
N GLU A 141 -13.01 -6.33 12.32
CA GLU A 141 -12.04 -5.24 12.16
C GLU A 141 -10.66 -5.76 11.72
N ARG A 142 -9.92 -4.90 11.00
CA ARG A 142 -8.55 -5.17 10.57
C ARG A 142 -7.59 -4.76 11.70
N ASN A 143 -7.05 -5.75 12.42
CA ASN A 143 -6.01 -5.54 13.43
C ASN A 143 -4.71 -5.01 12.82
#